data_AF-A0A194QMA7-F1
#
_entry.id   AF-A0A194QMA7-F1
#
_cell.length_a   1.000
_cell.length_b   1.000
_cell.length_c   1.000
_cell.angle_alpha   90.00
_cell.angle_beta   90.00
_cell.angle_gamma   90.00
#
_symmetry.space_group_name_H-M   'P 1'
#
loop_
_entity.id
_entity.type
_entity.pdbx_description
1 polymer ?
#
loop_
_entity_poly.entity_id
_entity_poly.type
_entity_poly.pdbx_seq_one_letter_code
_entity_poly.pdbx_strand_id
1 'polypeptide(L)'
;MHYLGYRWLNTEKTVFCAHPGSFIKTRLCRNWWVYEALYTTMLPFSKTIRQAASTILYCATSPELSGVSAQYFKDCRRCEESDLASDMHLAFKINDITREILRERAPAFTDTFRVTDKPSASASASASASASASASAPNTSTDVDKVQRVKENVEHDSLISSYTN
;
A
#
# COMPACT_ATOMS: atom_id res chain seq x y z
N MET A 1 5.23 2.27 -0.51
CA MET A 1 4.03 1.75 -1.21
C MET A 1 3.77 2.46 -2.52
N HIS A 2 4.00 3.78 -2.59
CA HIS A 2 3.77 4.60 -3.78
C HIS A 2 4.44 4.13 -5.06
N TYR A 3 5.73 3.77 -5.01
CA TYR A 3 6.42 3.22 -6.18
C TYR A 3 5.70 1.99 -6.77
N LEU A 4 5.25 1.06 -5.92
CA LEU A 4 4.53 -0.13 -6.39
C LEU A 4 3.13 0.22 -6.90
N GLY A 5 2.41 1.12 -6.23
CA GLY A 5 1.10 1.56 -6.69
C GLY A 5 1.15 2.31 -8.02
N TYR A 6 2.14 3.16 -8.22
CA TYR A 6 2.41 3.83 -9.49
C TYR A 6 2.68 2.81 -10.59
N ARG A 7 3.58 1.86 -10.32
CA ARG A 7 3.95 0.86 -11.32
C ARG A 7 2.82 -0.08 -11.70
N TRP A 8 2.00 -0.50 -10.73
CA TRP A 8 0.91 -1.43 -10.97
C TRP A 8 -0.42 -0.75 -11.32
N LEU A 9 -0.41 0.55 -11.57
CA LEU A 9 -1.59 1.34 -11.89
C LEU A 9 -2.36 0.83 -13.13
N ASN A 10 -1.64 0.26 -14.09
CA ASN A 10 -2.21 -0.30 -15.33
C ASN A 10 -2.41 -1.82 -15.27
N THR A 11 -2.31 -2.40 -14.08
CA THR A 11 -2.54 -3.83 -13.84
C THR A 11 -3.74 -4.01 -12.92
N GLU A 12 -4.30 -5.22 -12.84
CA GLU A 12 -5.38 -5.53 -11.91
C GLU A 12 -4.90 -5.68 -10.44
N LYS A 13 -3.66 -5.30 -10.14
CA LYS A 13 -3.05 -5.45 -8.82
C LYS A 13 -3.17 -4.17 -8.02
N THR A 14 -3.68 -4.29 -6.79
CA THR A 14 -3.74 -3.20 -5.81
C THR A 14 -2.68 -3.38 -4.73
N VAL A 15 -2.19 -2.27 -4.18
CA VAL A 15 -1.19 -2.27 -3.11
C VAL A 15 -1.69 -1.42 -1.97
N PHE A 16 -1.67 -1.97 -0.77
CA PHE A 16 -2.06 -1.28 0.45
C PHE A 16 -1.00 -1.44 1.53
N CYS A 17 -0.89 -0.43 2.40
CA CYS A 17 -0.14 -0.54 3.63
C CYS A 17 -1.12 -0.50 4.80
N ALA A 18 -1.09 -1.52 5.65
CA ALA A 18 -1.97 -1.64 6.80
C ALA A 18 -1.16 -1.63 8.09
N HIS A 19 -1.50 -0.74 9.01
CA HIS A 19 -0.96 -0.76 10.36
C HIS A 19 -1.88 -1.58 11.26
N PRO A 20 -1.38 -2.61 11.95
CA PRO A 20 -2.19 -3.51 12.79
C PRO A 20 -2.72 -2.86 14.08
N GLY A 21 -2.66 -1.53 14.22
CA GLY A 21 -2.87 -0.82 15.48
C GLY A 21 -1.63 -0.77 16.40
N SER A 22 -1.70 0.05 17.44
CA SER A 22 -0.61 0.23 18.42
C SER A 22 -0.80 -0.71 19.61
N PHE A 23 0.30 -1.04 20.30
CA PHE A 23 0.32 -1.87 21.50
C PHE A 23 -0.45 -3.18 21.32
N ILE A 24 0.14 -4.14 20.59
CA ILE A 24 -0.40 -5.48 20.42
C ILE A 24 0.61 -6.43 21.04
N LYS A 25 0.15 -7.28 21.97
CA LYS A 25 0.99 -8.35 22.49
C LYS A 25 1.24 -9.39 21.40
N THR A 26 2.41 -9.30 20.76
CA THR A 26 2.92 -10.28 19.80
C THR A 26 4.22 -10.88 20.31
N ARG A 27 4.70 -11.96 19.68
CA ARG A 27 5.98 -12.59 20.06
C ARG A 27 7.22 -11.89 19.50
N LEU A 28 7.12 -10.62 19.12
CA LEU A 28 8.26 -9.84 18.60
C LEU A 28 9.30 -9.58 19.70
N CYS A 29 8.86 -9.26 20.92
CA CYS A 29 9.73 -8.97 22.06
C CYS A 29 10.04 -10.21 22.93
N ARG A 30 9.92 -11.43 22.41
CA ARG A 30 10.00 -12.67 23.20
C ARG A 30 11.32 -12.88 23.94
N ASN A 31 12.41 -12.30 23.42
CA ASN A 31 13.76 -12.49 23.96
C ASN A 31 14.08 -11.50 25.09
N TRP A 32 13.17 -10.56 25.38
CA TRP A 32 13.34 -9.53 26.39
C TRP A 32 12.24 -9.62 27.42
N TRP A 33 12.56 -10.28 28.53
CA TRP A 33 11.64 -10.54 29.64
C TRP A 33 11.04 -9.25 30.23
N VAL A 34 11.79 -8.14 30.22
CA VAL A 34 11.30 -6.81 30.65
C VAL A 34 10.17 -6.32 29.75
N TYR A 35 10.32 -6.47 28.44
CA TYR A 35 9.27 -6.10 27.49
C TYR A 35 8.09 -7.05 27.59
N GLU A 36 8.31 -8.35 27.78
CA GLU A 36 7.23 -9.31 28.00
C GLU A 36 6.42 -8.94 29.25
N ALA A 37 7.07 -8.56 30.35
CA ALA A 37 6.41 -8.08 31.56
C ALA A 37 5.64 -6.78 31.31
N LEU A 38 6.25 -5.78 30.65
CA LEU A 38 5.61 -4.52 30.30
C LEU A 38 4.34 -4.73 29.46
N TYR A 39 4.45 -5.49 28.36
CA TYR A 39 3.29 -5.79 27.52
C TYR A 39 2.23 -6.57 28.29
N THR A 40 2.63 -7.47 29.20
CA THR A 40 1.70 -8.22 30.07
C THR A 40 0.92 -7.28 31.01
N THR A 41 1.58 -6.31 31.63
CA THR A 41 0.92 -5.30 32.47
C THR A 41 0.02 -4.36 31.68
N MET A 42 0.36 -4.10 30.41
CA MET A 42 -0.40 -3.25 29.51
C MET A 42 -1.50 -3.99 28.72
N LEU A 43 -1.71 -5.30 28.93
CA LEU A 43 -2.79 -6.07 28.29
C LEU A 43 -4.18 -5.40 28.33
N PRO A 44 -4.66 -4.87 29.47
CA PRO A 44 -5.99 -4.25 29.51
C PRO A 44 -6.11 -3.00 28.63
N PHE A 45 -4.99 -2.39 28.25
CA PHE A 45 -4.92 -1.22 27.36
C PHE A 45 -4.46 -1.58 25.94
N SER A 46 -4.14 -2.85 25.70
CA SER A 46 -3.58 -3.36 24.45
C SER A 46 -4.70 -3.83 23.52
N LYS A 47 -4.55 -3.55 22.22
CA LYS A 47 -5.47 -4.10 21.21
C LYS A 47 -5.28 -5.60 21.08
N THR A 48 -6.39 -6.31 20.89
CA THR A 48 -6.35 -7.77 20.68
C THR A 48 -5.74 -8.11 19.31
N ILE A 49 -5.17 -9.31 19.17
CA ILE A 49 -4.64 -9.80 17.88
C ILE A 49 -5.72 -9.82 16.79
N ARG A 50 -6.96 -10.15 17.15
CA ARG A 50 -8.09 -10.14 16.22
C ARG A 50 -8.41 -8.73 15.71
N GLN A 51 -8.42 -7.76 16.60
CA GLN A 51 -8.60 -6.35 16.24
C GLN A 51 -7.42 -5.82 15.41
N ALA A 52 -6.21 -6.30 15.68
CA ALA A 52 -5.05 -5.96 14.88
C ALA A 52 -5.11 -6.53 13.45
N ALA A 53 -5.54 -7.79 13.34
CA ALA A 53 -5.70 -8.48 12.07
C ALA A 53 -6.84 -7.92 11.21
N SER A 54 -7.86 -7.30 11.82
CA SER A 54 -9.02 -6.80 11.08
C SER A 54 -8.65 -5.76 10.02
N THR A 55 -7.66 -4.90 10.29
CA THR A 55 -7.22 -3.87 9.32
C THR A 55 -6.55 -4.52 8.12
N ILE A 56 -5.72 -5.54 8.34
CA ILE A 56 -5.05 -6.28 7.26
C ILE A 56 -6.08 -7.03 6.42
N LEU A 57 -7.03 -7.70 7.09
CA LEU A 57 -8.10 -8.43 6.42
C LEU A 57 -8.99 -7.48 5.61
N TYR A 58 -9.33 -6.32 6.16
CA TYR A 58 -10.07 -5.28 5.45
C TYR A 58 -9.35 -4.86 4.16
N CYS A 59 -8.05 -4.60 4.21
CA CYS A 59 -7.27 -4.27 3.01
C CYS A 59 -7.17 -5.43 2.00
N ALA A 60 -7.21 -6.67 2.47
CA ALA A 60 -7.06 -7.85 1.62
C ALA A 60 -8.37 -8.30 0.96
N THR A 61 -9.52 -8.11 1.61
CA THR A 61 -10.80 -8.72 1.19
C THR A 61 -11.92 -7.73 0.94
N SER A 62 -11.79 -6.46 1.33
CA SER A 62 -12.90 -5.51 1.20
C SER A 62 -13.17 -5.16 -0.27
N PRO A 63 -14.41 -5.34 -0.77
CA PRO A 63 -14.77 -4.93 -2.12
C PRO A 63 -14.82 -3.39 -2.26
N GLU A 64 -14.95 -2.66 -1.14
CA GLU A 64 -14.97 -1.19 -1.13
C GLU A 64 -13.63 -0.58 -1.56
N LEU A 65 -12.54 -1.35 -1.48
CA LEU A 65 -11.21 -0.94 -1.88
C LEU A 65 -10.89 -1.28 -3.34
N SER A 66 -11.86 -1.83 -4.09
CA SER A 66 -11.71 -2.10 -5.52
C SER A 66 -11.43 -0.80 -6.29
N GLY A 67 -10.38 -0.79 -7.10
CA GLY A 67 -9.95 0.38 -7.86
C GLY A 67 -9.12 1.41 -7.07
N VAL A 68 -8.94 1.23 -5.76
CA VAL A 68 -8.07 2.07 -4.94
C VAL A 68 -6.70 1.40 -4.78
N SER A 69 -5.61 2.16 -4.79
CA SER A 69 -4.24 1.64 -4.60
C SER A 69 -3.34 2.68 -3.95
N ALA A 70 -2.21 2.24 -3.37
CA ALA A 70 -1.24 3.06 -2.66
C ALA A 70 -1.85 3.94 -1.56
N GLN A 71 -2.66 3.33 -0.68
CA GLN A 71 -3.20 4.01 0.49
C GLN A 71 -2.73 3.35 1.80
N TYR A 72 -2.64 4.16 2.84
CA TYR A 72 -2.32 3.74 4.19
C TYR A 72 -3.59 3.60 5.05
N PHE A 73 -3.72 2.47 5.73
CA PHE A 73 -4.87 2.14 6.57
C PHE A 73 -4.45 1.85 8.00
N LYS A 74 -5.26 2.34 8.95
CA LYS A 74 -5.15 2.07 10.38
C LYS A 74 -6.55 1.96 10.97
N ASP A 75 -6.78 0.96 11.80
CA ASP A 75 -8.09 0.73 12.46
C ASP A 75 -9.26 0.62 11.45
N CYS A 76 -9.02 -0.10 10.34
CA CYS A 76 -9.94 -0.23 9.19
C CYS A 76 -10.38 1.10 8.55
N ARG A 77 -9.61 2.18 8.75
CA ARG A 77 -9.87 3.49 8.14
C ARG A 77 -8.64 3.98 7.41
N ARG A 78 -8.87 4.73 6.34
CA ARG A 78 -7.81 5.44 5.64
C ARG A 78 -7.22 6.49 6.58
N CYS A 79 -5.90 6.58 6.60
CA CYS A 79 -5.18 7.59 7.36
C CYS A 79 -4.20 8.31 6.44
N GLU A 80 -4.02 9.61 6.69
CA GLU A 80 -2.95 10.37 6.04
C GLU A 80 -1.60 9.84 6.54
N GLU A 81 -0.68 9.70 5.59
CA GLU A 81 0.68 9.29 5.85
C GLU A 81 1.56 10.52 6.16
N SER A 82 2.79 10.29 6.63
CA SER A 82 3.73 11.39 6.83
C SER A 82 4.20 11.99 5.50
N ASP A 83 4.56 13.27 5.49
CA ASP A 83 5.07 13.98 4.30
C ASP A 83 6.19 13.22 3.58
N LEU A 84 7.15 12.69 4.35
CA LEU A 84 8.26 11.90 3.82
C LEU A 84 7.81 10.58 3.18
N ALA A 85 6.73 9.99 3.69
CA ALA A 85 6.18 8.75 3.13
C ALA A 85 5.37 9.03 1.86
N SER A 86 4.79 10.22 1.72
CA SER A 86 4.04 10.65 0.53
C SER A 86 4.94 11.13 -0.62
N ASP A 87 6.22 11.40 -0.35
CA ASP A 87 7.20 11.81 -1.36
C ASP A 87 7.46 10.69 -2.39
N MET A 88 6.93 10.90 -3.60
CA MET A 88 7.11 9.98 -4.72
C MET A 88 8.57 9.88 -5.16
N HIS A 89 9.30 11.00 -5.17
CA HIS A 89 10.69 11.04 -5.62
C HIS A 89 11.59 10.21 -4.70
N LEU A 90 11.35 10.29 -3.39
CA LEU A 90 12.04 9.44 -2.42
C LEU A 90 11.68 7.95 -2.61
N ALA A 91 10.42 7.64 -2.91
CA ALA A 91 9.99 6.26 -3.15
C ALA A 91 10.74 5.60 -4.33
N PHE A 92 10.94 6.34 -5.43
CA PHE A 92 11.76 5.87 -6.56
C PHE A 92 13.23 5.67 -6.15
N LYS A 93 13.83 6.68 -5.51
CA LYS A 93 15.23 6.61 -5.07
C LYS A 93 15.52 5.43 -4.13
N ILE A 94 14.64 5.17 -3.16
CA ILE A 94 14.78 4.01 -2.25
C ILE A 94 14.70 2.70 -3.02
N ASN A 95 13.79 2.59 -3.99
CA ASN A 95 13.67 1.39 -4.83
C ASN A 95 14.93 1.15 -5.66
N ASP A 96 15.53 2.21 -6.21
CA ASP A 96 16.77 2.08 -7.01
C ASP A 96 17.95 1.62 -6.17
N ILE A 97 18.13 2.23 -4.99
CA ILE A 97 19.16 1.81 -4.03
C ILE A 97 18.91 0.36 -3.57
N THR A 98 17.65 0.00 -3.30
CA THR A 98 17.29 -1.36 -2.90
C THR A 98 17.64 -2.37 -3.99
N ARG A 99 17.36 -2.06 -5.26
CA ARG A 99 17.73 -2.90 -6.40
C ARG A 99 19.24 -3.06 -6.53
N GLU A 100 19.98 -1.99 -6.32
CA GLU A 100 21.45 -2.03 -6.37
C GLU A 100 22.01 -2.96 -5.28
N ILE A 101 21.54 -2.80 -4.04
CA ILE A 101 21.93 -3.68 -2.92
C ILE A 101 21.55 -5.14 -3.23
N LEU A 102 20.36 -5.38 -3.80
CA LEU A 102 19.93 -6.74 -4.15
C LEU A 102 20.79 -7.35 -5.25
N ARG A 103 21.21 -6.58 -6.26
CA ARG A 103 22.12 -7.06 -7.32
C ARG A 103 23.50 -7.40 -6.77
N GLU A 104 24.02 -6.59 -5.85
CA GLU A 104 25.30 -6.83 -5.18
C GLU A 104 25.25 -8.10 -4.29
N ARG A 105 24.18 -8.28 -3.51
CA ARG A 105 24.10 -9.29 -2.45
C ARG A 105 23.46 -10.61 -2.87
N ALA A 106 22.63 -10.58 -3.90
CA ALA A 106 21.91 -11.75 -4.40
C ALA A 106 22.07 -11.82 -5.93
N PRO A 107 23.20 -12.33 -6.45
CA PRO A 107 23.44 -12.39 -7.91
C PRO A 107 22.43 -13.29 -8.66
N ALA A 108 21.76 -14.21 -7.96
CA ALA A 108 20.65 -14.99 -8.49
C ALA A 108 19.31 -14.23 -8.55
N PHE A 109 19.22 -13.06 -7.89
CA PHE A 109 18.07 -12.16 -7.97
C PHE A 109 18.04 -11.54 -9.36
N THR A 110 17.35 -12.22 -10.26
CA THR A 110 17.00 -11.65 -11.55
C THR A 110 15.88 -10.66 -11.31
N ASP A 111 16.12 -9.40 -11.66
CA ASP A 111 15.11 -8.37 -11.67
C ASP A 111 14.08 -8.67 -12.78
N THR A 112 13.17 -9.62 -12.53
CA THR A 112 12.00 -9.93 -13.39
C THR A 112 11.03 -8.76 -13.49
N PHE A 113 11.32 -7.67 -12.79
CA PHE A 113 10.60 -6.42 -12.84
C PHE A 113 10.96 -5.56 -14.06
N ARG A 114 11.80 -6.02 -14.99
CA ARG A 114 12.17 -5.24 -16.19
C ARG A 114 11.00 -5.08 -17.20
N VAL A 115 10.52 -3.84 -17.30
CA VAL A 115 10.06 -3.10 -18.51
C VAL A 115 8.87 -3.63 -19.35
N THR A 116 8.39 -4.87 -19.21
CA THR A 116 7.30 -5.37 -20.08
C THR A 116 5.92 -4.76 -19.84
N ASP A 117 5.74 -3.91 -18.83
CA ASP A 117 4.47 -3.21 -18.59
C ASP A 117 4.45 -1.81 -19.25
N LYS A 118 5.24 -1.58 -20.32
CA LYS A 118 4.92 -0.49 -21.26
C LYS A 118 3.71 -0.96 -22.07
N PRO A 119 2.54 -0.31 -21.97
CA PRO A 119 1.37 -0.73 -22.72
C PRO A 119 1.65 -0.58 -24.22
N SER A 120 1.71 -1.70 -24.94
CA SER A 120 1.43 -1.65 -26.37
C SER A 120 -0.03 -1.23 -26.51
N ALA A 121 -0.27 -0.11 -27.15
CA ALA A 121 -1.57 0.44 -27.44
C ALA A 121 -2.41 -0.50 -28.32
N SER A 122 -2.99 -1.55 -27.74
CA SER A 122 -4.06 -2.35 -28.33
C SER A 122 -4.44 -3.52 -27.41
N ALA A 123 -5.53 -3.38 -26.65
CA ALA A 123 -6.47 -4.48 -26.38
C ALA A 123 -7.58 -3.98 -25.43
N SER A 124 -8.62 -3.41 -26.03
CA SER A 124 -9.96 -3.41 -25.46
C SER A 124 -10.44 -4.85 -25.23
N ALA A 125 -10.86 -5.20 -24.02
CA ALA A 125 -11.76 -6.32 -23.82
C ALA A 125 -12.65 -6.09 -22.59
N SER A 126 -13.95 -6.04 -22.88
CA SER A 126 -15.09 -5.96 -22.00
C SER A 126 -15.16 -7.10 -20.98
N ALA A 127 -15.45 -6.78 -19.72
CA ALA A 127 -16.00 -7.74 -18.77
C ALA A 127 -17.12 -7.08 -17.95
N SER A 128 -18.35 -7.38 -18.36
CA SER A 128 -19.59 -7.15 -17.63
C SER A 128 -19.68 -8.10 -16.42
N ALA A 129 -19.94 -7.59 -15.23
CA ALA A 129 -20.50 -8.39 -14.15
C ALA A 129 -21.43 -7.53 -13.27
N SER A 130 -22.69 -7.89 -13.33
CA SER A 130 -23.80 -7.46 -12.49
C SER A 130 -23.62 -7.91 -11.04
N ALA A 131 -23.86 -7.02 -10.07
CA ALA A 131 -24.37 -7.43 -8.76
C ALA A 131 -25.09 -6.27 -8.06
N SER A 132 -26.25 -6.62 -7.53
CA SER A 132 -27.30 -5.84 -6.88
C SER A 132 -26.86 -4.90 -5.75
N ALA A 133 -27.51 -3.74 -5.74
CA ALA A 133 -27.48 -2.74 -4.70
C ALA A 133 -28.06 -3.21 -3.35
N SER A 134 -27.39 -2.89 -2.26
CA SER A 134 -28.06 -2.45 -1.04
C SER A 134 -27.24 -1.33 -0.40
N ALA A 135 -27.94 -0.23 -0.14
CA ALA A 135 -27.39 1.07 0.19
C ALA A 135 -27.01 1.17 1.67
N SER A 136 -25.87 1.81 1.96
CA SER A 136 -25.71 2.73 3.10
C SER A 136 -24.41 3.53 2.93
N ALA A 137 -24.52 4.72 2.33
CA ALA A 137 -23.56 5.80 2.47
C ALA A 137 -23.90 6.59 3.76
N PRO A 138 -22.99 7.40 4.35
CA PRO A 138 -22.42 8.53 3.63
C PRO A 138 -20.93 8.84 3.88
N ASN A 139 -20.37 9.61 2.93
CA ASN A 139 -19.16 10.45 2.95
C ASN A 139 -17.92 9.92 2.20
N THR A 140 -18.00 9.83 0.85
CA THR A 140 -16.90 9.46 -0.06
C THR A 140 -16.68 10.47 -1.21
N SER A 141 -17.04 11.76 -1.04
CA SER A 141 -16.84 12.74 -2.11
C SER A 141 -15.45 13.36 -2.18
N THR A 142 -14.56 13.12 -1.20
CA THR A 142 -13.25 13.78 -1.13
C THR A 142 -12.05 12.89 -1.49
N ASP A 143 -12.22 11.57 -1.60
CA ASP A 143 -11.10 10.62 -1.73
C ASP A 143 -10.75 10.28 -3.19
N VAL A 144 -11.76 10.23 -4.07
CA VAL A 144 -11.56 9.98 -5.52
C VAL A 144 -10.80 11.15 -6.17
N ASP A 145 -11.07 12.38 -5.73
CA ASP A 145 -10.39 13.59 -6.22
C ASP A 145 -8.90 13.62 -5.90
N LYS A 146 -8.45 12.98 -4.81
CA LYS A 146 -7.02 12.95 -4.45
C LYS A 146 -6.24 11.93 -5.30
N VAL A 147 -6.83 10.78 -5.61
CA VAL A 147 -6.19 9.75 -6.46
C VAL A 147 -6.04 10.25 -7.90
N GLN A 148 -7.03 10.97 -8.42
CA GLN A 148 -6.95 11.67 -9.72
C GLN A 148 -5.84 12.72 -9.70
N ARG A 149 -5.76 13.52 -8.62
CA ARG A 149 -4.75 14.58 -8.45
C ARG A 149 -3.31 14.04 -8.29
N VAL A 150 -3.12 12.83 -7.75
CA VAL A 150 -1.79 12.17 -7.71
C VAL A 150 -1.36 11.72 -9.10
N LYS A 151 -2.27 11.19 -9.94
CA LYS A 151 -1.95 10.91 -11.34
C LYS A 151 -1.52 12.18 -12.08
N GLU A 152 -2.28 13.24 -11.91
CA GLU A 152 -2.05 14.55 -12.56
C GLU A 152 -0.72 15.19 -12.09
N ASN A 153 -0.40 15.12 -10.80
CA ASN A 153 0.85 15.63 -10.25
C ASN A 153 2.08 14.80 -10.66
N VAL A 154 1.93 13.49 -10.86
CA VAL A 154 3.01 12.60 -11.29
C VAL A 154 3.30 12.75 -12.79
N GLU A 155 2.30 13.08 -13.60
CA GLU A 155 2.47 13.35 -15.04
C GLU A 155 3.17 14.69 -15.30
N HIS A 156 2.98 15.68 -14.42
CA HIS A 156 3.59 17.01 -14.54
C HIS A 156 5.03 17.11 -13.99
N ASP A 157 5.49 16.15 -13.19
CA ASP A 157 6.83 16.20 -12.61
C ASP A 157 7.87 15.53 -13.54
N SER A 158 8.58 16.38 -14.29
CA SER A 158 9.62 15.98 -15.26
C SER A 158 10.69 15.03 -14.71
N LEU A 159 10.94 15.08 -13.39
CA LEU A 159 11.89 14.18 -12.73
C LEU A 159 11.32 12.77 -12.56
N ILE A 160 10.03 12.64 -12.24
CA ILE A 160 9.39 11.32 -12.14
C ILE A 160 9.26 10.69 -13.53
N SER A 161 8.97 11.49 -14.55
CA SER A 161 9.01 11.04 -15.95
C SER A 161 10.40 10.53 -16.38
N SER A 162 11.49 11.09 -15.85
CA SER A 162 12.84 10.61 -16.17
C SER A 162 13.13 9.19 -15.68
N TYR A 163 12.45 8.71 -14.62
CA TYR A 163 12.53 7.31 -14.16
C TYR A 163 11.68 6.35 -15.00
N THR A 164 10.89 6.86 -15.95
CA THR A 164 9.93 6.07 -16.75
C THR A 164 10.39 5.80 -18.19
N ASN A 165 11.49 6.43 -18.65
CA ASN A 165 12.09 6.21 -19.97
C ASN A 165 13.28 5.24 -19.92
#